data_AF-A0A2K3LAJ7-F1
#
_entry.id   AF-A0A2K3LAJ7-F1
#
_cell.length_a   1.000
_cell.length_b   1.000
_cell.length_c   1.000
_cell.angle_alpha   90.00
_cell.angle_beta   90.00
_cell.angle_gamma   90.00
#
_symmetry.space_group_name_H-M   'P 1'
#
loop_
_entity.id
_entity.type
_entity.pdbx_description
1 polymer ?
#
loop_
_entity_poly.entity_id
_entity_poly.type
_entity_poly.pdbx_seq_one_letter_code
_entity_poly.pdbx_strand_id
1 'polypeptide(L)'
;MKLHRLGRVSFRAVKSKRDYLRHRSSYNWLYLSRLAALKEFAFMKALETHGFPVPQAIEHNRHCVIMSLVQGYPFVQVKQLQNPETVFETIIGIIIRLAEHGLIHCDFNEFNIMIDDEEKITVIDFPQMVSVSHRNAKMYFDRDVECIFKFFRKRFNMSFQESIDDNDDSDKGKNEAGKLCFSSIDKSAGVLDKELAASGFSKKDDEDIQR
;
A
#
# COMPACT_ATOMS: atom_id res chain seq x y z
N MET A 1 -5.71 19.04 2.76
CA MET A 1 -4.97 19.29 1.48
C MET A 1 -3.61 18.61 1.58
N LYS A 2 -3.26 17.77 0.61
CA LYS A 2 -1.93 17.11 0.49
C LYS A 2 -1.15 17.72 -0.67
N LEU A 3 0.13 18.02 -0.45
CA LEU A 3 1.04 18.59 -1.46
C LEU A 3 2.18 17.60 -1.73
N HIS A 4 2.29 17.14 -2.97
CA HIS A 4 3.37 16.25 -3.39
C HIS A 4 4.66 17.02 -3.60
N ARG A 5 5.76 16.51 -3.01
CA ARG A 5 7.09 17.11 -3.10
C ARG A 5 8.14 16.05 -3.40
N LEU A 6 8.23 15.65 -4.67
CA LEU A 6 9.30 14.78 -5.14
C LEU A 6 10.55 15.64 -5.39
N GLY A 7 11.66 15.43 -4.65
CA GLY A 7 12.94 16.12 -4.90
C GLY A 7 13.83 16.46 -3.68
N ARG A 8 15.15 16.46 -3.93
CA ARG A 8 16.35 16.79 -3.11
C ARG A 8 16.54 16.21 -1.69
N VAL A 9 15.51 15.96 -0.87
CA VAL A 9 15.69 15.46 0.51
C VAL A 9 15.05 14.09 0.75
N SER A 10 13.94 13.79 0.08
CA SER A 10 13.18 12.54 0.20
C SER A 10 13.86 11.31 -0.44
N PHE A 11 14.94 11.50 -1.19
CA PHE A 11 15.56 10.46 -2.03
C PHE A 11 17.10 10.43 -1.97
N ARG A 12 17.74 10.78 -0.84
CA ARG A 12 19.20 10.59 -0.67
C ARG A 12 19.63 9.13 -0.95
N ALA A 13 18.79 8.16 -0.59
CA ALA A 13 19.03 6.73 -0.83
C ALA A 13 18.94 6.33 -2.32
N VAL A 14 18.08 7.00 -3.09
CA VAL A 14 17.92 6.74 -4.53
C VAL A 14 19.12 7.23 -5.34
N LYS A 15 19.74 8.34 -4.92
CA LYS A 15 20.96 8.85 -5.57
C LYS A 15 22.16 7.90 -5.38
N SER A 16 22.24 7.22 -4.24
CA SER A 16 23.30 6.24 -3.94
C SER A 16 23.16 4.91 -4.70
N LYS A 17 21.93 4.48 -5.02
CA LYS A 17 21.67 3.22 -5.76
C LYS A 17 21.54 3.41 -7.28
N ARG A 18 21.61 4.64 -7.81
CA ARG A 18 21.37 4.94 -9.24
C ARG A 18 22.54 5.58 -9.98
N ASP A 19 23.76 5.52 -9.42
CA ASP A 19 24.98 6.08 -10.04
C ASP A 19 25.29 5.50 -11.44
N TYR A 20 24.66 4.40 -11.83
CA TYR A 20 24.76 3.80 -13.18
C TYR A 20 23.94 4.54 -14.26
N LEU A 21 22.97 5.39 -13.89
CA LEU A 21 22.02 6.05 -14.82
C LEU A 21 22.48 7.47 -15.24
N ARG A 22 23.78 7.63 -15.43
CA ARG A 22 24.50 8.90 -15.62
C ARG A 22 24.26 9.59 -16.98
N HIS A 23 23.07 9.47 -17.60
CA HIS A 23 22.81 9.96 -18.97
C HIS A 23 21.51 10.76 -19.18
N ARG A 24 20.79 11.19 -18.13
CA ARG A 24 19.74 12.22 -18.30
C ARG A 24 19.83 13.31 -17.23
N SER A 25 20.17 14.52 -17.66
CA SER A 25 20.20 15.73 -16.85
C SER A 25 18.80 16.36 -16.79
N SER A 26 18.36 16.66 -15.56
CA SER A 26 17.07 17.26 -15.16
C SER A 26 15.83 16.34 -15.22
N TYR A 27 15.60 15.59 -14.14
CA TYR A 27 14.23 15.16 -13.81
C TYR A 27 13.41 16.40 -13.45
N ASN A 28 12.29 16.62 -14.14
CA ASN A 28 11.36 17.68 -13.79
C ASN A 28 10.56 17.24 -12.54
N TRP A 29 11.10 17.55 -11.37
CA TRP A 29 10.49 17.28 -10.06
C TRP A 29 9.04 17.78 -9.93
N LEU A 30 8.71 18.89 -10.60
CA LEU A 30 7.34 19.41 -10.63
C LEU A 30 6.42 18.51 -11.46
N TYR A 31 6.92 17.98 -12.58
CA TYR A 31 6.18 17.00 -13.39
C TYR A 31 5.94 15.70 -12.62
N LEU A 32 6.97 15.15 -11.97
CA LEU A 32 6.83 13.94 -11.16
C LEU A 32 5.88 14.14 -9.97
N SER A 33 5.95 15.30 -9.31
CA SER A 33 5.02 15.63 -8.22
C SER A 33 3.58 15.76 -8.70
N ARG A 34 3.38 16.28 -9.92
CA ARG A 34 2.06 16.29 -10.57
C ARG A 34 1.56 14.86 -10.86
N LEU A 35 2.40 14.00 -11.40
CA LEU A 35 2.02 12.62 -11.71
C LEU A 35 1.67 11.83 -10.44
N ALA A 36 2.44 11.99 -9.36
CA ALA A 36 2.15 11.35 -8.08
C ALA A 36 0.80 11.79 -7.49
N ALA A 37 0.47 13.09 -7.57
CA ALA A 37 -0.81 13.60 -7.12
C ALA A 37 -1.99 13.08 -7.95
N LEU A 38 -1.84 13.05 -9.28
CA LEU A 38 -2.85 12.46 -10.16
C LEU A 38 -3.06 10.97 -9.85
N LYS A 39 -1.96 10.23 -9.64
CA LYS A 39 -2.00 8.82 -9.27
C LYS A 39 -2.75 8.62 -7.96
N GLU A 40 -2.32 9.28 -6.89
CA GLU A 40 -2.97 9.14 -5.59
C GLU A 40 -4.46 9.49 -5.64
N PHE A 41 -4.84 10.55 -6.36
CA PHE A 41 -6.24 10.92 -6.52
C PHE A 41 -7.05 9.82 -7.23
N ALA A 42 -6.53 9.27 -8.34
CA ALA A 42 -7.20 8.20 -9.08
C ALA A 42 -7.37 6.93 -8.24
N PHE A 43 -6.32 6.50 -7.53
CA PHE A 43 -6.40 5.36 -6.62
C PHE A 43 -7.39 5.60 -5.49
N MET A 44 -7.34 6.76 -4.84
CA MET A 44 -8.26 7.11 -3.75
C MET A 44 -9.72 7.08 -4.22
N LYS A 45 -10.01 7.60 -5.42
CA LYS A 45 -11.35 7.55 -6.01
C LYS A 45 -11.84 6.14 -6.31
N ALA A 46 -10.99 5.32 -6.91
CA ALA A 46 -11.33 3.94 -7.23
C ALA A 46 -11.56 3.11 -5.95
N LEU A 47 -10.70 3.27 -4.95
CA LEU A 47 -10.83 2.63 -3.64
C LEU A 47 -12.09 3.08 -2.89
N GLU A 48 -12.40 4.38 -2.90
CA GLU A 48 -13.62 4.95 -2.32
C GLU A 48 -14.88 4.29 -2.93
N THR A 49 -14.93 4.20 -4.27
CA THR A 49 -16.07 3.63 -5.01
C THR A 49 -16.29 2.16 -4.70
N HIS A 50 -15.21 1.43 -4.40
CA HIS A 50 -15.27 0.03 -4.00
C HIS A 50 -15.42 -0.16 -2.48
N GLY A 51 -15.68 0.91 -1.71
CA GLY A 51 -15.94 0.82 -0.27
C GLY A 51 -14.73 0.39 0.55
N PHE A 52 -13.52 0.73 0.11
CA PHE A 52 -12.33 0.65 0.96
C PHE A 52 -12.32 1.80 1.98
N PRO A 53 -11.76 1.59 3.18
CA PRO A 53 -11.66 2.64 4.18
C PRO A 53 -10.52 3.60 3.82
N VAL A 54 -10.82 4.55 2.95
CA VAL A 54 -9.89 5.57 2.47
C VAL A 54 -10.53 6.96 2.63
N PRO A 55 -9.74 8.05 2.66
CA PRO A 55 -10.30 9.39 2.62
C PRO A 55 -11.13 9.60 1.35
N GLN A 56 -12.20 10.37 1.44
CA GLN A 56 -12.96 10.79 0.26
C GLN A 56 -12.11 11.77 -0.55
N ALA A 57 -11.79 11.42 -1.79
CA ALA A 57 -11.11 12.33 -2.70
C ALA A 57 -12.09 13.41 -3.18
N ILE A 58 -11.73 14.69 -3.07
CA ILE A 58 -12.61 15.79 -3.50
C ILE A 58 -12.18 16.30 -4.86
N GLU A 59 -10.91 16.71 -4.99
CA GLU A 59 -10.38 17.28 -6.23
C GLU A 59 -8.85 17.17 -6.26
N HIS A 60 -8.25 17.24 -7.44
CA HIS A 60 -6.80 17.37 -7.60
C HIS A 60 -6.43 18.55 -8.52
N ASN A 61 -5.27 19.17 -8.28
CA ASN A 61 -4.74 20.20 -9.16
C ASN A 61 -3.22 20.18 -9.13
N ARG A 62 -2.61 19.88 -10.28
CA ARG A 62 -1.15 19.72 -10.42
C ARG A 62 -0.62 18.70 -9.41
N HIS A 63 0.11 19.14 -8.38
CA HIS A 63 0.76 18.31 -7.37
C HIS A 63 -0.04 18.26 -6.05
N CYS A 64 -1.26 18.81 -6.05
CA CYS A 64 -2.10 18.94 -4.87
C CYS A 64 -3.29 17.99 -4.96
N VAL A 65 -3.65 17.37 -3.84
CA VAL A 65 -4.88 16.56 -3.69
C VAL A 65 -5.68 17.11 -2.51
N ILE A 66 -6.97 17.37 -2.73
CA ILE A 66 -7.95 17.68 -1.70
C ILE A 66 -8.73 16.41 -1.39
N MET A 67 -8.81 16.09 -0.11
CA MET A 67 -9.48 14.90 0.41
C MET A 67 -10.16 15.26 1.73
N SER A 68 -11.09 14.42 2.19
CA SER A 68 -11.71 14.54 3.51
C SER A 68 -10.65 14.49 4.62
N LEU A 69 -10.92 15.19 5.71
CA LEU A 69 -10.10 15.07 6.91
C LEU A 69 -10.40 13.72 7.57
N VAL A 70 -9.39 12.86 7.68
CA VAL A 70 -9.48 11.64 8.49
C VAL A 70 -9.45 12.07 9.95
N GLN A 71 -10.53 11.80 10.69
CA GLN A 71 -10.57 11.99 12.13
C GLN A 71 -9.85 10.80 12.75
N GLY A 72 -8.74 11.06 13.45
CA GLY A 72 -7.88 10.01 13.99
C GLY A 72 -6.41 10.41 13.97
N TYR A 73 -5.55 9.45 14.27
CA TYR A 73 -4.11 9.65 14.37
C TYR A 73 -3.33 8.52 13.68
N PRO A 74 -2.08 8.80 13.24
CA PRO A 74 -1.24 7.76 12.63
C PRO A 74 -1.05 6.58 13.57
N PHE A 75 -1.19 5.36 13.04
CA PHE A 75 -1.20 4.12 13.82
C PHE A 75 0.09 3.91 14.63
N VAL A 76 1.23 4.40 14.12
CA VAL A 76 2.51 4.43 14.85
C VAL A 76 2.42 5.10 16.24
N GLN A 77 1.50 6.05 16.44
CA GLN A 77 1.35 6.79 17.69
C GLN A 77 0.53 6.01 18.75
N VAL A 78 -0.26 5.03 18.33
CA VAL A 78 -1.10 4.19 19.20
C VAL A 78 -0.22 3.37 20.14
N LYS A 79 -0.42 3.49 21.45
CA LYS A 79 0.31 2.71 22.47
C LYS A 79 -0.47 1.50 22.97
N GLN A 80 -1.79 1.59 22.96
CA GLN A 80 -2.70 0.61 23.52
C GLN A 80 -3.92 0.53 22.60
N LEU A 81 -4.46 -0.67 22.46
CA LEU A 81 -5.70 -0.97 21.76
C LEU A 81 -6.59 -1.74 22.73
N GLN A 82 -7.90 -1.54 22.63
CA GLN A 82 -8.90 -2.34 23.30
C GLN A 82 -8.93 -3.75 22.73
N ASN A 83 -8.91 -3.88 21.39
CA ASN A 83 -8.97 -5.18 20.71
C ASN A 83 -7.84 -5.32 19.67
N PRO A 84 -6.58 -5.57 20.09
CA PRO A 84 -5.45 -5.70 19.17
C PRO A 84 -5.64 -6.76 18.08
N GLU A 85 -6.26 -7.90 18.42
CA GLU A 85 -6.53 -9.00 17.49
C GLU A 85 -7.50 -8.59 16.38
N THR A 86 -8.63 -7.97 16.73
CA THR A 86 -9.63 -7.49 15.76
C THR A 86 -9.05 -6.42 14.84
N VAL A 87 -8.24 -5.51 15.38
CA VAL A 87 -7.58 -4.47 14.56
C VAL A 87 -6.56 -5.09 13.62
N PHE A 88 -5.77 -6.06 14.09
CA PHE A 88 -4.83 -6.81 13.26
C PHE A 88 -5.54 -7.53 12.11
N GLU A 89 -6.60 -8.29 12.41
CA GLU A 89 -7.42 -9.00 11.42
C GLU A 89 -8.03 -8.03 10.40
N THR A 90 -8.52 -6.88 10.86
CA THR A 90 -9.07 -5.83 9.98
C THR A 90 -8.02 -5.31 9.02
N ILE A 91 -6.82 -4.98 9.52
CA ILE A 91 -5.71 -4.45 8.71
C ILE A 91 -5.25 -5.50 7.69
N ILE A 92 -5.09 -6.76 8.10
CA ILE A 92 -4.72 -7.86 7.22
C ILE A 92 -5.82 -8.10 6.16
N GLY A 93 -7.08 -8.05 6.57
CA GLY A 93 -8.24 -8.16 5.67
C GLY A 93 -8.23 -7.09 4.58
N ILE A 94 -7.81 -5.85 4.90
CA ILE A 94 -7.65 -4.79 3.90
C ILE A 94 -6.56 -5.15 2.88
N ILE A 95 -5.40 -5.67 3.32
CA ILE A 95 -4.31 -6.08 2.42
C ILE A 95 -4.77 -7.20 1.48
N ILE A 96 -5.47 -8.21 2.00
CA ILE A 96 -6.04 -9.30 1.19
C ILE A 96 -7.03 -8.74 0.18
N ARG A 97 -7.98 -7.93 0.63
CA ARG A 97 -9.03 -7.34 -0.21
C ARG A 97 -8.45 -6.47 -1.33
N LEU A 98 -7.37 -5.73 -1.07
CA LEU A 98 -6.64 -5.00 -2.11
C LEU A 98 -6.11 -5.96 -3.18
N ALA A 99 -5.47 -7.05 -2.77
CA ALA A 99 -4.91 -8.05 -3.69
C ALA A 99 -6.00 -8.78 -4.49
N GLU A 100 -7.15 -9.08 -3.88
CA GLU A 100 -8.32 -9.63 -4.57
C GLU A 100 -8.82 -8.69 -5.67
N HIS A 101 -8.80 -7.37 -5.42
CA HIS A 101 -9.16 -6.34 -6.40
C HIS A 101 -8.03 -6.01 -7.41
N GLY A 102 -6.93 -6.75 -7.36
CA GLY A 102 -5.83 -6.62 -8.31
C GLY A 102 -4.76 -5.60 -7.92
N LEU A 103 -4.76 -5.10 -6.68
CA LEU A 103 -3.86 -4.05 -6.20
C LEU A 103 -2.97 -4.49 -5.04
N ILE A 104 -1.77 -3.93 -4.97
CA ILE A 104 -0.84 -4.06 -3.85
C ILE A 104 -0.40 -2.67 -3.45
N HIS A 105 -0.38 -2.37 -2.15
CA HIS A 105 -0.11 -1.02 -1.66
C HIS A 105 1.35 -0.60 -1.88
N CYS A 106 2.29 -1.52 -1.68
CA CYS A 106 3.73 -1.32 -1.82
C CYS A 106 4.37 -0.32 -0.84
N ASP A 107 3.65 0.11 0.18
CA ASP A 107 4.22 0.86 1.31
C ASP A 107 3.31 0.71 2.53
N PHE A 108 2.77 -0.48 2.74
CA PHE A 108 1.77 -0.72 3.78
C PHE A 108 2.45 -0.88 5.14
N ASN A 109 2.41 0.16 5.97
CA ASN A 109 3.08 0.22 7.26
C ASN A 109 2.30 1.11 8.26
N GLU A 110 2.76 1.19 9.50
CA GLU A 110 2.10 1.92 10.60
C GLU A 110 2.00 3.45 10.41
N PHE A 111 2.71 4.02 9.43
CA PHE A 111 2.64 5.45 9.11
C PHE A 111 1.55 5.76 8.08
N ASN A 112 1.20 4.78 7.26
CA ASN A 112 0.19 4.88 6.19
C ASN A 112 -1.18 4.33 6.61
N ILE A 113 -1.35 4.11 7.92
CA ILE A 113 -2.60 3.69 8.55
C ILE A 113 -2.99 4.75 9.57
N MET A 114 -4.22 5.21 9.50
CA MET A 114 -4.86 6.08 10.49
C MET A 114 -5.87 5.26 11.28
N ILE A 115 -6.03 5.58 12.56
CA ILE A 115 -7.04 4.97 13.44
C ILE A 115 -7.76 6.04 14.25
N ASP A 116 -9.06 5.88 14.46
CA ASP A 116 -9.86 6.73 15.35
C ASP A 116 -10.04 6.12 16.74
N ASP A 117 -10.74 6.85 17.62
CA ASP A 117 -10.98 6.42 19.00
C ASP A 117 -11.91 5.19 19.09
N GLU A 118 -12.66 4.91 18.03
CA GLU A 118 -13.49 3.70 17.87
C GLU A 118 -12.73 2.52 17.21
N GLU A 119 -11.41 2.62 17.08
CA GLU A 119 -10.52 1.64 16.45
C GLU A 119 -10.80 1.37 14.96
N LYS A 120 -11.46 2.31 14.26
CA LYS A 120 -11.70 2.19 12.82
C LYS A 120 -10.46 2.57 12.04
N ILE A 121 -10.11 1.72 11.10
CA ILE A 121 -8.91 1.86 10.28
C ILE A 121 -9.23 2.66 9.01
N THR A 122 -8.35 3.59 8.65
CA THR A 122 -8.33 4.27 7.35
C THR A 122 -6.93 4.20 6.76
N VAL A 123 -6.81 3.74 5.51
CA VAL A 123 -5.51 3.65 4.80
C VAL A 123 -5.28 4.92 3.99
N ILE A 124 -4.02 5.37 3.90
CA ILE A 124 -3.61 6.56 3.17
C ILE A 124 -2.32 6.31 2.37
N ASP A 125 -1.99 7.25 1.47
CA ASP A 125 -0.77 7.27 0.67
C ASP A 125 -0.65 6.20 -0.43
N PHE A 126 -1.39 6.42 -1.52
CA PHE A 126 -1.52 5.49 -2.64
C PHE A 126 -0.60 5.67 -3.88
N PRO A 127 0.40 6.59 -3.95
CA PRO A 127 1.14 6.78 -5.19
C PRO A 127 2.07 5.60 -5.54
N GLN A 128 2.42 4.75 -4.58
CA GLN A 128 3.31 3.60 -4.79
C GLN A 128 2.59 2.30 -5.19
N MET A 129 1.25 2.32 -5.25
CA MET A 129 0.47 1.13 -5.54
C MET A 129 0.80 0.52 -6.90
N VAL A 130 0.75 -0.81 -6.98
CA VAL A 130 1.01 -1.59 -8.19
C VAL A 130 -0.05 -2.68 -8.41
N SER A 131 -0.15 -3.17 -9.64
CA SER A 131 -0.99 -4.32 -9.98
C SER A 131 -0.41 -5.62 -9.41
N VAL A 132 -1.29 -6.57 -9.06
CA VAL A 132 -0.92 -7.97 -8.75
C VAL A 132 -0.25 -8.70 -9.91
N SER A 133 -0.37 -8.19 -11.14
CA SER A 133 0.31 -8.71 -12.34
C SER A 133 1.76 -8.24 -12.45
N HIS A 134 2.23 -7.38 -11.53
CA HIS A 134 3.61 -6.89 -11.53
C HIS A 134 4.61 -8.03 -11.28
N ARG A 135 5.77 -7.99 -11.95
CA ARG A 135 6.81 -9.05 -11.84
C ARG A 135 7.21 -9.34 -10.38
N ASN A 136 7.26 -8.31 -9.55
CA ASN A 136 7.63 -8.40 -8.14
C ASN A 136 6.43 -8.39 -7.19
N ALA A 137 5.20 -8.60 -7.69
CA ALA A 137 3.97 -8.50 -6.91
C ALA A 137 4.02 -9.32 -5.62
N LYS A 138 4.43 -10.60 -5.71
CA LYS A 138 4.57 -11.48 -4.53
C LYS A 138 5.48 -10.85 -3.46
N MET A 139 6.65 -10.35 -3.85
CA MET A 139 7.59 -9.74 -2.90
C MET A 139 7.00 -8.50 -2.21
N TYR A 140 6.26 -7.66 -2.96
CA TYR A 140 5.63 -6.49 -2.37
C TYR A 140 4.49 -6.85 -1.42
N PHE A 141 3.66 -7.82 -1.79
CA PHE A 141 2.60 -8.32 -0.91
C PHE A 141 3.18 -8.92 0.38
N ASP A 142 4.16 -9.82 0.27
CA ASP A 142 4.79 -10.47 1.41
C ASP A 142 5.44 -9.43 2.34
N ARG A 143 6.03 -8.36 1.78
CA ARG A 143 6.60 -7.26 2.55
C ARG A 143 5.55 -6.43 3.28
N ASP A 144 4.46 -6.08 2.61
CA ASP A 144 3.35 -5.31 3.20
C ASP A 144 2.74 -6.09 4.39
N VAL A 145 2.53 -7.40 4.23
CA VAL A 145 2.10 -8.30 5.32
C VAL A 145 3.14 -8.32 6.45
N GLU A 146 4.42 -8.55 6.13
CA GLU A 146 5.49 -8.64 7.13
C GLU A 146 5.63 -7.36 7.97
N CYS A 147 5.43 -6.18 7.38
CA CYS A 147 5.45 -4.90 8.08
C CYS A 147 4.42 -4.87 9.22
N ILE A 148 3.20 -5.34 8.96
CA ILE A 148 2.12 -5.38 9.97
C ILE A 148 2.43 -6.40 11.06
N PHE A 149 2.86 -7.62 10.69
CA PHE A 149 3.27 -8.63 11.67
C PHE A 149 4.37 -8.12 12.61
N LYS A 150 5.40 -7.47 12.05
CA LYS A 150 6.50 -6.87 12.83
C LYS A 150 6.00 -5.77 13.76
N PHE A 151 5.13 -4.89 13.27
CA PHE A 151 4.57 -3.81 14.07
C PHE A 151 3.78 -4.37 15.26
N PHE A 152 2.84 -5.27 15.04
CA PHE A 152 2.00 -5.83 16.10
C PHE A 152 2.78 -6.67 17.11
N ARG A 153 3.74 -7.48 16.65
CA ARG A 153 4.64 -8.23 17.54
C ARG A 153 5.45 -7.30 18.45
N LYS A 154 5.96 -6.19 17.92
CA LYS A 154 6.80 -5.25 18.67
C LYS A 154 6.00 -4.31 19.57
N ARG A 155 4.83 -3.86 19.11
CA ARG A 155 4.04 -2.80 19.76
C ARG A 155 3.03 -3.31 20.76
N PHE A 156 2.41 -4.45 20.47
CA PHE A 156 1.31 -5.02 21.27
C PHE A 156 1.64 -6.41 21.80
N ASN A 157 2.89 -6.87 21.64
CA ASN A 157 3.37 -8.18 22.13
C ASN A 157 2.52 -9.37 21.64
N MET A 158 1.90 -9.25 20.46
CA MET A 158 1.10 -10.33 19.89
C MET A 158 1.98 -11.49 19.46
N SER A 159 1.60 -12.70 19.89
CA SER A 159 2.15 -13.97 19.42
C SER A 159 1.28 -14.53 18.30
N PHE A 160 1.87 -14.74 17.13
CA PHE A 160 1.21 -15.45 16.03
C PHE A 160 1.65 -16.91 16.12
N GLN A 161 0.70 -17.83 16.34
CA GLN A 161 1.03 -19.26 16.40
C GLN A 161 1.50 -19.74 15.03
N GLU A 162 2.71 -20.29 14.97
CA GLU A 162 3.19 -21.06 13.83
C GLU A 162 2.52 -22.43 13.91
N SER A 163 1.46 -22.65 13.13
CA SER A 163 0.92 -24.00 12.94
C SER A 163 1.94 -24.79 12.10
N ILE A 164 2.88 -25.45 12.78
CA ILE A 164 3.68 -26.53 12.21
C ILE A 164 2.75 -27.74 12.17
N ASP A 165 1.95 -27.88 11.10
CA ASP A 165 1.40 -29.18 10.74
C ASP A 165 2.50 -29.92 9.96
N ASP A 166 3.43 -30.52 10.70
CA ASP A 166 4.24 -31.63 10.21
C ASP A 166 3.30 -32.85 10.13
N ASN A 167 2.50 -32.96 9.06
CA ASN A 167 2.02 -34.22 8.53
C ASN A 167 1.31 -34.04 7.20
N ASP A 168 1.78 -34.84 6.24
CA ASP A 168 1.14 -35.31 5.02
C ASP A 168 1.52 -34.65 3.69
N ASP A 169 2.18 -35.47 2.89
CA ASP A 169 2.65 -35.27 1.53
C ASP A 169 1.45 -35.29 0.57
N SER A 170 0.64 -34.24 0.58
CA SER A 170 -0.18 -33.85 -0.56
C SER A 170 -0.83 -32.47 -0.38
N ASP A 171 -0.77 -31.70 -1.47
CA ASP A 171 -1.59 -30.53 -1.77
C ASP A 171 -1.10 -29.13 -1.34
N LYS A 172 -1.25 -28.22 -2.30
CA LYS A 172 -0.73 -26.85 -2.33
C LYS A 172 -1.40 -26.00 -1.25
N GLY A 173 -0.63 -25.27 -0.44
CA GLY A 173 -1.22 -24.07 0.18
C GLY A 173 -0.61 -23.46 1.43
N LYS A 174 0.50 -23.95 2.00
CA LYS A 174 1.09 -23.33 3.19
C LYS A 174 2.61 -23.36 3.13
N ASN A 175 3.25 -22.20 3.27
CA ASN A 175 4.68 -22.10 3.57
C ASN A 175 4.86 -21.85 5.08
N GLU A 176 6.06 -22.18 5.57
CA GLU A 176 6.57 -22.32 6.96
C GLU A 176 6.31 -21.21 8.01
N ALA A 177 5.15 -20.54 8.03
CA ALA A 177 4.88 -19.53 9.06
C ALA A 177 3.39 -19.27 9.37
N GLY A 178 2.45 -20.09 8.88
CA GLY A 178 1.01 -19.75 8.96
C GLY A 178 0.66 -18.42 8.29
N LYS A 179 1.58 -17.84 7.51
CA LYS A 179 1.44 -16.56 6.83
C LYS A 179 0.61 -16.74 5.56
N LEU A 180 -0.29 -15.79 5.35
CA LEU A 180 -1.08 -15.65 4.13
C LEU A 180 -0.17 -15.72 2.90
N CYS A 181 -0.49 -16.62 1.98
CA CYS A 181 0.28 -16.79 0.77
C CYS A 181 -0.36 -16.04 -0.39
N PHE A 182 0.42 -15.20 -1.07
CA PHE A 182 -0.02 -14.46 -2.26
C PHE A 182 -0.59 -15.35 -3.39
N SER A 183 -0.20 -16.63 -3.44
CA SER A 183 -0.73 -17.59 -4.43
C SER A 183 -2.13 -18.09 -4.11
N SER A 184 -2.55 -18.03 -2.84
CA SER A 184 -3.83 -18.55 -2.37
C SER A 184 -4.96 -17.53 -2.44
N ILE A 185 -4.66 -16.29 -2.85
CA ILE A 185 -5.64 -15.22 -2.97
C ILE A 185 -6.39 -15.38 -4.28
N ASP A 186 -7.71 -15.51 -4.19
CA ASP A 186 -8.61 -15.46 -5.34
C ASP A 186 -8.61 -14.04 -5.90
N LYS A 187 -7.76 -13.83 -6.91
CA LYS A 187 -7.65 -12.58 -7.70
C LYS A 187 -8.85 -12.45 -8.63
N SER A 188 -10.04 -12.55 -8.04
CA SER A 188 -11.34 -12.57 -8.69
C SER A 188 -11.54 -11.27 -9.47
N ALA A 189 -11.09 -11.33 -10.73
CA ALA A 189 -11.00 -10.26 -11.71
C ALA A 189 -10.28 -9.00 -11.17
N GLY A 190 -9.03 -8.78 -11.57
CA GLY A 190 -8.37 -7.47 -11.46
C GLY A 190 -9.19 -6.38 -12.18
N VAL A 191 -10.17 -5.82 -11.49
CA VAL A 191 -11.08 -4.79 -11.99
C VAL A 191 -10.40 -3.43 -11.79
N LEU A 192 -9.84 -3.19 -10.60
CA LEU A 192 -9.29 -1.88 -10.25
C LEU A 192 -7.98 -1.57 -11.00
N ASP A 193 -7.08 -2.53 -11.13
CA ASP A 193 -5.82 -2.29 -11.85
C ASP A 193 -6.05 -2.01 -13.35
N LYS A 194 -7.07 -2.64 -13.95
CA LYS A 194 -7.51 -2.35 -15.32
C LYS A 194 -8.23 -1.01 -15.44
N GLU A 195 -9.10 -0.67 -14.51
CA GLU A 195 -9.80 0.62 -14.45
C GLU A 195 -8.80 1.77 -14.34
N LEU A 196 -7.81 1.64 -13.46
CA LEU A 196 -6.77 2.64 -13.26
C LEU A 196 -5.86 2.77 -14.48
N ALA A 197 -5.53 1.67 -15.17
CA ALA A 197 -4.84 1.73 -16.45
C ALA A 197 -5.66 2.46 -17.54
N ALA A 198 -6.99 2.35 -17.51
CA ALA A 198 -7.89 3.03 -18.43
C ALA A 198 -8.09 4.53 -18.12
N SER A 199 -7.78 4.97 -16.89
CA SER A 199 -7.94 6.37 -16.44
C SER A 199 -6.95 7.38 -17.07
N GLY A 200 -6.11 6.95 -18.01
CA GLY A 200 -5.16 7.79 -18.73
C GLY A 200 -3.72 7.75 -18.20
N PHE A 201 -3.42 6.79 -17.32
CA PHE A 201 -2.06 6.53 -16.85
C PHE A 201 -1.30 5.68 -17.88
N SER A 202 -0.35 6.27 -18.60
CA SER A 202 0.47 5.48 -19.54
C SER A 202 1.48 4.64 -18.77
N LYS A 203 1.82 3.44 -19.29
CA LYS A 203 2.90 2.61 -18.71
C LYS A 203 4.23 3.37 -18.57
N LYS A 204 4.45 4.36 -19.43
CA LYS A 204 5.63 5.23 -19.39
C LYS A 204 5.63 6.18 -18.19
N ASP A 205 4.46 6.71 -17.82
CA ASP A 205 4.32 7.57 -16.63
C ASP A 205 4.54 6.78 -15.35
N ASP A 206 4.06 5.53 -15.28
CA ASP A 206 4.35 4.62 -14.16
C ASP A 206 5.84 4.29 -14.05
N GLU A 207 6.51 4.03 -15.17
CA GLU A 207 7.97 3.84 -15.19
C GLU A 207 8.69 5.09 -14.68
N ASP A 208 8.27 6.29 -15.08
CA ASP A 208 8.92 7.54 -14.68
C ASP A 208 8.72 7.85 -13.17
N ILE A 209 7.61 7.41 -12.56
CA ILE A 209 7.38 7.51 -11.10
C ILE A 209 8.21 6.49 -10.32
N GLN A 210 8.36 5.27 -10.85
CA GLN A 210 9.10 4.17 -10.19
C GLN A 210 10.62 4.24 -10.42
N ARG A 211 11.06 4.96 -11.47
CA ARG A 211 12.47 5.28 -11.81
C ARG A 211 13.05 6.42 -11.01
#